data_AF-A0A2N5U7Z7-F1
#
_entry.id   AF-A0A2N5U7Z7-F1
#
_cell.length_a   1.000
_cell.length_b   1.000
_cell.length_c   1.000
_cell.angle_alpha   90.00
_cell.angle_beta   90.00
_cell.angle_gamma   90.00
#
_symmetry.space_group_name_H-M   'P 1'
#
loop_
_entity.id
_entity.type
_entity.pdbx_description
1 polymer ?
#
loop_
_entity_poly.entity_id
_entity_poly.type
_entity_poly.pdbx_seq_one_letter_code
_entity_poly.pdbx_strand_id
1 'polypeptide(L)'
;MNQTNDIRQEVAQAEVHASNLEIMAKDPDNLPNDISREFLKLQKEEILEDLRERIKRKKKSAQEKEITDSNPLNSNREDSALSSSHLDSEPPSFNAEGESTYKRNPSSQADQMDDHEDGSSEDLHLDPALDDFLM
;
A
#
# COMPACT_ATOMS: atom_id res chain seq x y z
N MET A 1 -27.61 2.17 -5.81
CA MET A 1 -26.83 2.89 -4.78
C MET A 1 -25.86 2.00 -3.99
N ASN A 2 -25.73 0.71 -4.30
CA ASN A 2 -24.94 -0.21 -3.48
C ASN A 2 -23.46 -0.28 -3.92
N GLN A 3 -23.22 -0.24 -5.23
CA GLN A 3 -21.88 -0.39 -5.81
C GLN A 3 -20.87 0.69 -5.36
N THR A 4 -21.32 1.94 -5.18
CA THR A 4 -20.45 3.02 -4.69
C THR A 4 -20.10 2.88 -3.21
N ASN A 5 -20.88 2.15 -2.42
CA ASN A 5 -20.53 1.83 -1.03
C ASN A 5 -19.48 0.73 -0.99
N ASP A 6 -19.63 -0.30 -1.82
CA ASP A 6 -18.69 -1.41 -1.92
C ASP A 6 -17.29 -0.94 -2.34
N ILE A 7 -17.22 -0.07 -3.37
CA ILE A 7 -15.94 0.52 -3.83
C ILE A 7 -15.28 1.34 -2.73
N ARG A 8 -16.03 2.16 -1.99
CA ARG A 8 -15.47 2.97 -0.89
C ARG A 8 -14.92 2.10 0.25
N GLN A 9 -15.60 1.00 0.55
CA GLN A 9 -15.15 0.06 1.57
C GLN A 9 -13.88 -0.68 1.14
N GLU A 10 -13.79 -1.09 -0.13
CA GLU A 10 -12.59 -1.75 -0.67
C GLU A 10 -11.38 -0.80 -0.67
N VAL A 11 -11.58 0.46 -1.07
CA VAL A 11 -10.53 1.49 -1.02
C VAL A 11 -10.04 1.69 0.42
N ALA A 12 -10.95 1.84 1.39
CA ALA A 12 -10.57 2.00 2.79
C ALA A 12 -9.77 0.78 3.32
N GLN A 13 -10.13 -0.43 2.91
CA GLN A 13 -9.38 -1.64 3.28
C GLN A 13 -7.98 -1.67 2.65
N ALA A 14 -7.86 -1.26 1.39
CA ALA A 14 -6.58 -1.18 0.69
C ALA A 14 -5.65 -0.13 1.31
N GLU A 15 -6.18 1.03 1.70
CA GLU A 15 -5.43 2.08 2.39
C GLU A 15 -4.89 1.62 3.73
N VAL A 16 -5.71 0.95 4.55
CA VAL A 16 -5.27 0.36 5.82
C VAL A 16 -4.18 -0.69 5.57
N HIS A 17 -4.34 -1.53 4.55
CA HIS A 17 -3.34 -2.53 4.20
C HIS A 17 -2.00 -1.89 3.77
N ALA A 18 -2.04 -0.84 2.95
CA ALA A 18 -0.86 -0.11 2.53
C ALA A 18 -0.15 0.56 3.72
N SER A 19 -0.91 1.20 4.60
CA SER A 19 -0.39 1.82 5.84
C SER A 19 0.28 0.78 6.74
N ASN A 20 -0.35 -0.39 6.94
CA ASN A 20 0.21 -1.47 7.74
C ASN A 20 1.53 -1.99 7.16
N LEU A 21 1.65 -2.10 5.83
CA LEU A 21 2.91 -2.49 5.18
C LEU A 21 4.00 -1.44 5.39
N GLU A 22 3.66 -0.16 5.29
CA GLU A 22 4.60 0.94 5.55
C GLU A 22 5.13 0.90 6.99
N ILE A 23 4.24 0.68 7.97
CA ILE A 23 4.61 0.53 9.38
C ILE A 23 5.52 -0.68 9.56
N MET A 24 5.18 -1.83 8.97
CA MET A 24 5.97 -3.06 9.08
C MET A 24 7.37 -2.93 8.47
N ALA A 25 7.51 -2.14 7.40
CA ALA A 25 8.78 -1.88 6.74
C ALA A 25 9.74 -0.97 7.51
N LYS A 26 9.24 -0.18 8.49
CA LYS A 26 10.08 0.72 9.30
C LYS A 26 11.00 -0.07 10.22
N ASP A 27 12.27 0.29 10.27
CA ASP A 27 13.23 -0.31 11.20
C ASP A 27 13.21 0.46 12.53
N PRO A 28 12.96 -0.19 13.68
CA PRO A 28 13.06 0.47 14.98
C PRO A 28 14.46 1.05 15.23
N ASP A 29 15.53 0.46 14.72
CA ASP A 29 16.90 0.93 14.99
C ASP A 29 17.21 2.27 14.32
N ASN A 30 16.42 2.66 13.31
CA ASN A 30 16.52 3.94 12.62
C ASN A 30 15.80 5.09 13.36
N LEU A 31 15.12 4.82 14.49
CA LEU A 31 14.41 5.84 15.25
C LEU A 31 15.30 6.46 16.32
N PRO A 32 15.27 7.79 16.52
CA PRO A 32 16.25 8.50 17.34
C PRO A 32 16.07 8.31 18.85
N ASN A 33 14.85 8.02 19.32
CA ASN A 33 14.54 7.94 20.75
C ASN A 33 13.85 6.62 21.12
N ASP A 34 14.00 6.21 22.38
CA ASP A 34 13.43 4.96 22.91
C ASP A 34 11.91 4.91 22.81
N ILE A 35 11.22 6.04 23.03
CA ILE A 35 9.76 6.09 23.00
C ILE A 35 9.23 5.78 21.60
N SER A 36 9.83 6.34 20.56
CA SER A 36 9.47 6.07 19.17
C SER A 36 9.75 4.62 18.80
N ARG A 37 10.83 4.02 19.32
CA ARG A 37 11.13 2.59 19.13
C ARG A 37 10.05 1.71 19.75
N GLU A 38 9.70 1.96 21.01
CA GLU A 38 8.66 1.21 21.71
C GLU A 38 7.28 1.41 21.07
N PHE A 39 6.96 2.63 20.67
CA PHE A 39 5.71 2.92 19.96
C PHE A 39 5.61 2.14 18.64
N LEU A 40 6.67 2.13 17.83
CA LEU A 40 6.70 1.35 16.59
C LEU A 40 6.54 -0.15 16.86
N LYS A 41 7.19 -0.68 17.91
CA LYS A 41 7.03 -2.09 18.31
C LYS A 41 5.56 -2.40 18.64
N LEU A 42 4.90 -1.55 19.42
CA LEU A 42 3.49 -1.72 19.77
C LEU A 42 2.58 -1.68 18.53
N GLN A 43 2.79 -0.73 17.62
CA GLN A 43 2.03 -0.67 16.36
C GLN A 43 2.19 -1.96 15.53
N LYS A 44 3.42 -2.49 15.44
CA LYS A 44 3.67 -3.75 14.72
C LYS A 44 3.02 -4.94 15.40
N GLU A 45 3.05 -5.00 16.72
CA GLU A 45 2.41 -6.07 17.50
C GLU A 45 0.89 -6.07 17.29
N GLU A 46 0.25 -4.90 17.32
CA GLU A 46 -1.18 -4.75 17.06
C GLU A 46 -1.57 -5.27 15.66
N ILE A 47 -0.81 -4.88 14.63
CA ILE A 47 -1.03 -5.34 13.24
C ILE A 47 -0.89 -6.86 13.13
N LEU A 48 0.13 -7.44 13.77
CA LEU A 48 0.35 -8.89 13.75
C LEU A 48 -0.77 -9.65 14.46
N GLU A 49 -1.28 -9.12 15.56
CA GLU A 49 -2.37 -9.75 16.30
C GLU A 49 -3.69 -9.74 15.51
N ASP A 50 -4.06 -8.60 14.90
CA ASP A 50 -5.22 -8.56 13.99
C ASP A 50 -5.06 -9.56 12.83
N LEU A 51 -3.88 -9.65 12.23
CA LEU A 51 -3.63 -10.59 11.13
C LEU A 51 -3.78 -12.05 11.58
N ARG A 52 -3.27 -12.40 12.77
CA ARG A 52 -3.46 -13.74 13.36
C ARG A 52 -4.93 -14.04 13.58
N GLU A 53 -5.68 -13.08 14.11
CA GLU A 53 -7.10 -13.26 14.38
C GLU A 53 -7.89 -13.44 13.07
N ARG A 54 -7.59 -12.66 12.04
CA ARG A 54 -8.15 -12.79 10.69
C ARG A 54 -7.86 -14.16 10.09
N ILE A 55 -6.63 -14.66 10.21
CA ILE A 55 -6.25 -16.01 9.76
C ILE A 55 -7.06 -17.06 10.52
N LYS A 56 -7.21 -16.93 11.83
CA LYS A 56 -8.00 -17.85 12.67
C LYS A 56 -9.48 -17.85 12.27
N ARG A 57 -10.07 -16.67 12.04
CA ARG A 57 -11.46 -16.53 11.54
C ARG A 57 -11.62 -17.18 10.17
N LYS A 58 -10.68 -16.96 9.25
CA LYS A 58 -10.70 -17.58 7.91
C LYS A 58 -10.58 -19.11 7.97
N LYS A 59 -9.71 -19.65 8.82
CA LYS A 59 -9.57 -21.10 9.03
C LYS A 59 -10.87 -21.73 9.56
N LYS A 60 -11.51 -21.11 10.55
CA LYS A 60 -12.81 -21.59 11.07
C LYS A 60 -13.90 -21.59 9.99
N SER A 61 -14.00 -20.50 9.22
CA SER A 61 -14.99 -20.41 8.14
C SER A 61 -14.74 -21.41 7.01
N ALA A 62 -13.47 -21.71 6.69
CA ALA A 62 -13.15 -22.73 5.69
C ALA A 62 -13.56 -24.15 6.15
N GLN A 63 -13.33 -24.48 7.43
CA GLN A 63 -13.73 -25.76 8.01
C GLN A 63 -15.26 -25.93 8.07
N GLU A 64 -16.01 -24.85 8.33
CA GLU A 64 -17.48 -24.88 8.33
C GLU A 64 -18.06 -25.12 6.93
N LYS A 65 -17.46 -24.53 5.90
CA LYS A 65 -17.85 -24.75 4.49
C LYS A 65 -17.60 -26.18 4.03
N GLU A 66 -16.49 -26.79 4.45
CA GLU A 66 -16.16 -28.19 4.16
C GLU A 66 -17.19 -29.16 4.76
N ILE A 67 -17.69 -28.88 5.96
CA ILE A 67 -18.72 -29.71 6.61
C ILE A 67 -20.07 -29.59 5.87
N THR A 68 -20.44 -28.41 5.36
CA THR A 68 -21.67 -28.24 4.57
C THR A 68 -21.61 -28.86 3.17
N ASP A 69 -20.42 -28.91 2.56
CA ASP A 69 -20.21 -29.57 1.26
C ASP A 69 -20.07 -31.11 1.39
N SER A 70 -19.86 -31.61 2.61
CA SER A 70 -19.73 -33.04 2.90
C SER A 70 -21.05 -33.77 3.20
N ASN A 71 -22.22 -33.14 2.99
CA ASN A 71 -23.49 -33.87 3.02
C ASN A 71 -23.54 -34.86 1.84
N PRO A 72 -23.45 -36.19 2.05
CA PRO A 72 -23.52 -37.15 0.98
C PRO A 72 -25.01 -37.44 0.74
N LEU A 73 -25.71 -36.53 0.06
CA LEU A 73 -27.01 -36.89 -0.50
C LEU A 73 -26.73 -37.75 -1.75
N ASN A 74 -26.72 -39.06 -1.49
CA ASN A 74 -26.88 -40.17 -2.43
C ASN A 74 -27.21 -39.74 -3.88
N SER A 75 -26.22 -39.83 -4.76
CA SER A 75 -26.41 -39.90 -6.20
C SER A 75 -25.27 -40.73 -6.77
N ASN A 76 -25.47 -42.05 -6.79
CA ASN A 76 -24.73 -42.95 -7.67
C ASN A 76 -24.72 -42.38 -9.10
N ARG A 77 -23.56 -41.91 -9.57
CA ARG A 77 -23.26 -41.78 -11.00
C ARG A 77 -21.80 -42.11 -11.21
N GLU A 78 -21.62 -43.42 -11.41
CA GLU A 78 -20.80 -44.09 -12.41
C GLU A 78 -19.60 -43.32 -12.98
N ASP A 79 -18.47 -43.99 -12.83
CA ASP A 79 -17.18 -43.70 -13.41
C ASP A 79 -17.26 -43.22 -14.86
N SER A 80 -16.57 -42.13 -15.15
CA SER A 80 -15.97 -41.90 -16.47
C SER A 80 -14.72 -41.08 -16.28
N ALA A 81 -13.64 -41.81 -15.96
CA ALA A 81 -12.28 -41.36 -16.21
C ALA A 81 -12.16 -41.01 -17.69
N LEU A 82 -12.09 -39.72 -18.01
CA LEU A 82 -11.58 -39.25 -19.29
C LEU A 82 -10.26 -38.53 -19.04
N SER A 83 -9.22 -39.35 -19.07
CA SER A 83 -7.87 -38.95 -19.45
C SER A 83 -7.94 -38.26 -20.82
N SER A 84 -7.48 -37.02 -20.92
CA SER A 84 -7.15 -36.39 -22.19
C SER A 84 -5.85 -35.61 -22.04
N SER A 85 -4.84 -36.20 -22.64
CA SER A 85 -3.47 -35.76 -22.80
C SER A 85 -3.32 -34.42 -23.54
N HIS A 86 -2.27 -33.69 -23.16
CA HIS A 86 -1.37 -32.95 -24.05
C HIS A 86 -1.91 -31.66 -24.69
N LEU A 87 -1.53 -30.52 -24.10
CA LEU A 87 -1.25 -29.31 -24.85
C LEU A 87 0.16 -28.84 -24.43
N ASP A 88 1.17 -29.36 -25.13
CA ASP A 88 2.47 -28.71 -25.24
C ASP A 88 2.24 -27.41 -26.03
N SER A 89 1.96 -26.33 -25.31
CA SER A 89 2.00 -24.98 -25.88
C SER A 89 3.30 -24.34 -25.43
N GLU A 90 4.29 -24.41 -26.32
CA GLU A 90 5.55 -23.69 -26.26
C GLU A 90 5.28 -22.19 -25.98
N PRO A 91 5.91 -21.57 -24.96
CA PRO A 91 5.76 -20.13 -24.76
C PRO A 91 6.47 -19.38 -25.90
N PRO A 92 5.87 -18.30 -26.44
CA PRO A 92 6.54 -17.51 -27.45
C PRO A 92 7.83 -16.92 -26.89
N SER A 93 8.95 -17.12 -27.61
CA SER A 93 10.25 -16.55 -27.25
C SER A 93 10.17 -15.03 -27.31
N PHE A 94 10.39 -14.37 -26.18
CA PHE A 94 10.53 -12.92 -26.13
C PHE A 94 11.92 -12.54 -26.65
N ASN A 95 11.98 -12.01 -27.87
CA ASN A 95 13.22 -11.52 -28.47
C ASN A 95 13.48 -10.11 -27.93
N ALA A 96 14.31 -9.99 -26.89
CA ALA A 96 14.75 -8.72 -26.34
C ALA A 96 15.89 -8.13 -27.20
N GLU A 97 15.57 -7.70 -28.43
CA GLU A 97 16.46 -6.85 -29.22
C GLU A 97 15.78 -5.51 -29.47
N GLY A 98 15.77 -4.69 -28.42
CA GLY A 98 15.52 -3.25 -28.50
C GLY A 98 16.78 -2.55 -28.04
N GLU A 99 17.59 -2.09 -29.00
CA GLU A 99 18.82 -1.35 -28.77
C GLU A 99 18.58 -0.14 -27.86
N SER A 100 19.13 -0.21 -26.64
CA SER A 100 19.26 0.94 -25.75
C SER A 100 20.41 1.83 -26.25
N THR A 101 20.14 2.72 -27.20
CA THR A 101 21.08 3.80 -27.51
C THR A 101 20.80 5.01 -26.63
N TYR A 102 21.61 5.12 -25.58
CA TYR A 102 21.83 6.26 -24.71
C TYR A 102 21.98 7.56 -25.51
N LYS A 103 21.37 8.67 -25.07
CA LYS A 103 22.02 10.00 -24.90
C LYS A 103 21.15 10.96 -24.07
N ARG A 104 21.64 11.16 -22.84
CA ARG A 104 21.44 12.33 -21.98
C ARG A 104 21.76 13.63 -22.74
N ASN A 105 20.93 14.65 -22.57
CA ASN A 105 21.35 16.05 -22.42
C ASN A 105 20.26 16.86 -21.70
N PRO A 106 20.55 17.42 -20.51
CA PRO A 106 19.75 18.45 -19.87
C PRO A 106 20.42 19.81 -20.14
N SER A 107 19.92 20.60 -21.08
CA SER A 107 20.30 22.02 -21.17
C SER A 107 19.37 22.78 -22.11
N SER A 108 18.62 23.72 -21.53
CA SER A 108 18.47 25.07 -22.08
C SER A 108 17.78 25.93 -21.02
N GLN A 109 18.60 26.58 -20.17
CA GLN A 109 18.28 27.94 -19.72
C GLN A 109 18.46 28.88 -20.92
N ALA A 110 17.51 29.80 -21.08
CA ALA A 110 17.66 31.17 -21.57
C ALA A 110 16.24 31.76 -21.50
N ASP A 111 15.90 32.47 -20.42
CA ASP A 111 16.04 33.93 -20.31
C ASP A 111 15.20 34.66 -21.36
N GLN A 112 14.26 35.50 -20.91
CA GLN A 112 14.33 36.97 -21.00
C GLN A 112 13.02 37.53 -20.38
N MET A 113 13.10 38.31 -19.29
CA MET A 113 13.29 39.79 -19.25
C MET A 113 12.04 40.49 -19.82
N ASP A 114 11.36 41.46 -19.22
CA ASP A 114 11.46 42.35 -18.06
C ASP A 114 9.97 42.73 -17.75
N ASP A 115 9.51 43.45 -16.72
CA ASP A 115 9.96 44.77 -16.30
C ASP A 115 9.12 45.23 -15.08
N HIS A 116 9.83 45.88 -14.13
CA HIS A 116 9.41 46.98 -13.24
C HIS A 116 8.24 46.77 -12.23
N GLU A 117 8.24 47.30 -11.01
CA GLU A 117 9.11 48.19 -10.22
C GLU A 117 8.63 48.02 -8.74
N ASP A 118 9.55 47.87 -7.79
CA ASP A 118 9.91 48.85 -6.75
C ASP A 118 8.83 49.22 -5.70
N GLY A 119 9.25 49.23 -4.44
CA GLY A 119 8.44 49.51 -3.24
C GLY A 119 8.64 48.44 -2.16
N SER A 120 9.81 48.32 -1.53
CA SER A 120 10.17 49.11 -0.34
C SER A 120 9.01 49.28 0.65
N SER A 121 8.90 48.38 1.64
CA SER A 121 9.06 48.71 3.06
C SER A 121 8.53 47.57 3.94
N GLU A 122 9.42 47.08 4.78
CA GLU A 122 9.20 46.55 6.12
C GLU A 122 7.86 46.99 6.75
N ASP A 123 7.00 46.05 7.13
CA ASP A 123 6.35 46.06 8.45
C ASP A 123 5.70 44.71 8.75
N LEU A 124 6.46 43.83 9.42
CA LEU A 124 5.87 42.71 10.14
C LEU A 124 5.27 43.29 11.42
N HIS A 125 3.96 43.49 11.43
CA HIS A 125 3.19 43.80 12.64
C HIS A 125 3.34 42.63 13.63
N LEU A 126 4.36 42.72 14.49
CA LEU A 126 4.49 41.93 15.70
C LEU A 126 3.48 42.46 16.72
N ASP A 127 2.73 41.55 17.32
CA ASP A 127 1.81 41.82 18.44
C ASP A 127 2.63 42.32 19.66
N PRO A 128 2.34 43.50 20.23
CA PRO A 128 3.11 44.09 21.33
C PRO A 128 2.95 43.36 22.69
N ALA A 129 2.24 42.24 22.75
CA ALA A 129 1.95 41.53 24.00
C ALA A 129 3.08 40.64 24.55
N LEU A 130 4.26 40.58 23.93
CA LEU A 130 5.34 39.65 24.33
C LEU A 130 6.68 40.31 24.73
N ASP A 131 6.77 41.64 24.76
CA ASP A 131 8.03 42.33 25.10
C ASP A 131 8.29 42.48 26.62
N ASP A 132 7.38 42.01 27.47
CA ASP A 132 7.45 42.22 28.93
C ASP A 132 8.10 41.06 29.72
N PHE A 133 8.70 40.07 29.05
CA PHE A 133 9.29 38.89 29.72
C PHE A 133 10.83 38.82 29.72
N LEU A 134 11.52 39.88 29.29
CA LEU A 134 12.98 39.95 29.28
C LEU A 134 13.51 41.25 29.90
N MET A 135 13.26 41.42 31.20
CA MET A 135 14.18 42.11 32.11
C MET A 135 14.35 41.32 33.41
#